data_AF-A0A536IDH1-F1
#
_entry.id   AF-A0A536IDH1-F1
#
_cell.length_a   1.000
_cell.length_b   1.000
_cell.length_c   1.000
_cell.angle_alpha   90.00
_cell.angle_beta   90.00
_cell.angle_gamma   90.00
#
_symmetry.space_group_name_H-M   'P 1'
#
loop_
_entity.id
_entity.type
_entity.pdbx_description
1 polymer ?
#
loop_
_entity_poly.entity_id
_entity_poly.type
_entity_poly.pdbx_seq_one_letter_code
_entity_poly.pdbx_strand_id
1 'polypeptide(L)'
;MSSARRHGSFASPARASASLIRTTSGSRRSLRTIASVHSAAPATGAFGSERDLGRRALDTARTRGASYADVRFVRREVEDAQVKNGALENVDRVDSLGFGVRAIADGAWGFAASPVVT
;
A
#
# COMPACT_ATOMS: atom_id res chain seq x y z
N MET A 1 29.34 46.74 26.61
CA MET A 1 29.49 46.43 25.17
C MET A 1 29.64 44.92 25.03
N SER A 2 28.93 44.34 24.05
CA SER A 2 29.08 42.98 23.51
C SER A 2 28.58 41.81 24.39
N SER A 3 27.88 40.79 23.90
CA SER A 3 27.12 40.52 22.68
C SER A 3 26.50 39.14 22.91
N ALA A 4 25.21 38.97 22.61
CA ALA A 4 24.57 37.66 22.55
C ALA A 4 25.18 36.79 21.44
N ARG A 5 25.29 35.48 21.68
CA ARG A 5 25.27 34.44 20.63
C ARG A 5 24.44 33.26 21.12
N ARG A 6 23.16 33.25 20.72
CA ARG A 6 22.34 32.04 20.68
C ARG A 6 22.70 31.30 19.40
N HIS A 7 23.22 30.08 19.52
CA HIS A 7 23.35 29.19 18.37
C HIS A 7 21.96 28.71 17.96
N GLY A 8 21.66 28.87 16.68
CA GLY A 8 20.35 28.64 16.09
C GLY A 8 19.92 27.17 16.11
N SER A 9 18.65 26.97 16.46
CA SER A 9 17.90 25.76 16.17
C SER A 9 17.57 25.76 14.67
N PHE A 10 18.14 24.82 13.92
CA PHE A 10 17.74 24.57 12.54
C PHE A 10 16.33 23.96 12.54
N ALA A 11 15.34 24.75 12.15
CA ALA A 11 14.01 24.24 11.84
C ALA A 11 14.12 23.30 10.63
N SER A 12 13.81 22.02 10.85
CA SER A 12 13.66 21.02 9.78
C SER A 12 12.57 21.47 8.81
N PRO A 13 12.80 21.43 7.48
CA PRO A 13 11.74 21.77 6.53
C PRO A 13 10.57 20.80 6.70
N ALA A 14 9.37 21.35 6.65
CA ALA A 14 8.11 20.63 6.83
C ALA A 14 8.01 19.49 5.80
N ARG A 15 8.01 18.25 6.29
CA ARG A 15 7.60 17.06 5.53
C ARG A 15 6.12 17.19 5.21
N ALA A 16 5.77 17.41 3.95
CA ALA A 16 4.42 17.18 3.45
C ALA A 16 4.43 15.88 2.64
N SER A 17 4.16 14.75 3.30
CA SER A 17 3.89 13.48 2.63
C SER A 17 2.42 13.46 2.22
N ALA A 18 2.14 13.51 0.92
CA ALA A 18 0.78 13.42 0.40
C ALA A 18 0.46 11.97 0.04
N SER A 19 -0.11 11.21 0.98
CA SER A 19 -0.73 9.91 0.67
C SER A 19 -2.07 10.17 -0.01
N LEU A 20 -2.15 10.02 -1.34
CA LEU A 20 -3.43 10.14 -2.06
C LEU A 20 -4.34 8.93 -1.73
N ILE A 21 -5.24 9.11 -0.75
CA ILE A 21 -6.45 8.29 -0.66
C ILE A 21 -7.45 8.91 -1.63
N ARG A 22 -7.66 8.27 -2.78
CA ARG A 22 -8.58 8.76 -3.82
C ARG A 22 -10.03 8.69 -3.35
N THR A 23 -10.57 9.81 -2.86
CA THR A 23 -12.00 10.04 -2.67
C THR A 23 -12.52 10.95 -3.78
N THR A 24 -13.52 10.47 -4.52
CA THR A 24 -14.13 11.23 -5.62
C THR A 24 -15.23 12.13 -5.06
N SER A 25 -14.95 13.41 -4.87
CA SER A 25 -15.97 14.44 -4.71
C SER A 25 -15.55 15.67 -5.50
N GLY A 26 -16.37 16.03 -6.48
CA GLY A 26 -16.07 17.07 -7.45
C GLY A 26 -16.31 18.48 -6.94
N SER A 27 -15.40 19.40 -7.26
CA SER A 27 -15.72 20.79 -7.55
C SER A 27 -14.56 21.45 -8.29
N ARG A 28 -14.88 22.19 -9.36
CA ARG A 28 -13.96 22.76 -10.36
C ARG A 28 -13.26 24.02 -9.83
N ARG A 29 -11.94 24.12 -9.98
CA ARG A 29 -11.23 25.40 -10.19
C ARG A 29 -9.98 25.20 -11.04
N SER A 30 -9.87 26.05 -12.05
CA SER A 30 -8.90 26.08 -13.14
C SER A 30 -7.46 26.26 -12.67
N LEU A 31 -6.57 25.32 -13.00
CA LEU A 31 -5.12 25.52 -13.11
C LEU A 31 -4.58 24.62 -14.25
N ARG A 32 -3.62 25.17 -15.00
CA ARG A 32 -3.06 24.67 -16.26
C ARG A 32 -2.68 23.18 -16.21
N THR A 33 -3.34 22.39 -17.04
CA THR A 33 -3.08 20.96 -17.23
C THR A 33 -1.76 20.74 -17.96
N ILE A 34 -0.70 20.39 -17.24
CA ILE A 34 0.32 19.49 -17.79
C ILE A 34 -0.37 18.13 -17.88
N ALA A 35 -0.54 17.63 -19.10
CA ALA A 35 -1.19 16.36 -19.37
C ALA A 35 -0.45 15.25 -18.62
N SER A 36 -0.96 14.88 -17.46
CA SER A 36 -0.54 13.65 -16.81
C SER A 36 -1.07 12.52 -17.66
N VAL A 37 -0.18 11.93 -18.45
CA VAL A 37 -0.42 10.72 -19.22
C VAL A 37 -0.57 9.57 -18.23
N HIS A 38 -1.71 9.49 -17.55
CA HIS A 38 -2.08 8.30 -16.81
C HIS A 38 -2.74 7.35 -17.79
N SER A 39 -2.03 6.28 -18.14
CA SER A 39 -2.63 5.13 -18.81
C SER A 39 -3.77 4.60 -17.93
N ALA A 40 -4.99 4.66 -18.45
CA ALA A 40 -6.16 4.09 -17.84
C ALA A 40 -6.21 2.59 -18.12
N ALA A 41 -6.29 1.76 -17.08
CA ALA A 41 -7.10 0.54 -17.11
C ALA A 41 -7.40 0.09 -15.67
N PRO A 42 -8.66 -0.19 -15.33
CA PRO A 42 -8.96 -0.91 -14.10
C PRO A 42 -8.34 -2.31 -14.23
N ALA A 43 -7.58 -2.76 -13.23
CA ALA A 43 -7.18 -4.17 -13.12
C ALA A 43 -8.39 -5.03 -12.74
N THR A 44 -9.40 -5.05 -13.60
CA THR A 44 -10.46 -6.05 -13.57
C THR A 44 -9.88 -7.31 -14.19
N GLY A 45 -9.56 -8.32 -13.36
CA GLY A 45 -9.63 -9.71 -13.81
C GLY A 45 -8.36 -10.55 -13.87
N ALA A 46 -7.31 -10.30 -13.07
CA ALA A 46 -6.13 -11.18 -13.05
C ALA A 46 -6.13 -12.27 -11.96
N PHE A 47 -7.21 -12.43 -11.17
CA PHE A 47 -7.21 -13.27 -9.96
C PHE A 47 -7.45 -14.78 -10.19
N GLY A 48 -7.23 -15.28 -11.40
CA GLY A 48 -7.41 -16.72 -11.69
C GLY A 48 -6.46 -17.57 -10.86
N SER A 49 -5.18 -17.21 -10.89
CA SER A 49 -4.12 -17.89 -10.13
C SER A 49 -4.31 -17.78 -8.61
N GLU A 50 -4.66 -16.61 -8.09
CA GLU A 50 -4.82 -16.38 -6.66
C GLU A 50 -6.04 -17.13 -6.11
N ARG A 51 -7.10 -17.26 -6.91
CA ARG A 51 -8.26 -18.08 -6.55
C ARG A 51 -7.89 -19.55 -6.43
N ASP A 52 -7.12 -20.07 -7.38
CA ASP A 52 -6.68 -21.47 -7.35
C ASP A 52 -5.71 -21.73 -6.20
N LEU A 53 -4.76 -20.82 -5.95
CA LEU A 53 -3.85 -20.89 -4.79
C LEU A 53 -4.63 -20.80 -3.47
N GLY A 54 -5.60 -19.89 -3.39
CA GLY A 54 -6.48 -19.77 -2.24
C GLY A 54 -7.27 -21.06 -1.99
N ARG A 55 -7.81 -21.68 -3.05
CA ARG A 55 -8.49 -22.97 -2.94
C ARG A 55 -7.55 -24.06 -2.44
N ARG A 56 -6.34 -24.18 -2.98
CA ARG A 56 -5.34 -25.15 -2.52
C ARG A 56 -4.97 -24.94 -1.05
N ALA A 57 -4.78 -23.70 -0.62
CA ALA A 57 -4.48 -23.38 0.77
C ALA A 57 -5.65 -23.75 1.71
N LEU A 58 -6.89 -23.45 1.34
CA LEU A 58 -8.08 -23.81 2.10
C LEU A 58 -8.29 -25.34 2.17
N ASP A 59 -8.14 -26.04 1.04
CA ASP A 59 -8.24 -27.51 0.97
C ASP A 59 -7.15 -28.16 1.85
N THR A 60 -5.93 -27.60 1.84
CA THR A 60 -4.83 -28.05 2.71
C THR A 60 -5.14 -27.80 4.19
N ALA A 61 -5.67 -26.63 4.55
CA ALA A 61 -6.03 -26.34 5.94
C ALA A 61 -7.13 -27.30 6.45
N ARG A 62 -8.17 -27.53 5.63
CA ARG A 62 -9.26 -28.46 5.95
C ARG A 62 -8.77 -29.90 6.11
N THR A 63 -7.95 -30.40 5.18
CA THR A 63 -7.39 -31.76 5.25
C THR A 63 -6.48 -31.95 6.47
N ARG A 64 -5.89 -30.87 7.00
CA ARG A 64 -5.10 -30.87 8.23
C ARG A 64 -5.94 -30.66 9.51
N GLY A 65 -7.26 -30.66 9.43
CA GLY A 65 -8.14 -30.59 10.60
C GLY A 65 -8.58 -29.19 11.01
N ALA A 66 -8.37 -28.17 10.18
CA ALA A 66 -8.88 -26.84 10.48
C ALA A 66 -10.42 -26.80 10.41
N SER A 67 -11.07 -26.42 11.51
CA SER A 67 -12.52 -26.17 11.58
C SER A 67 -12.92 -24.84 10.94
N TYR A 68 -11.97 -23.93 10.84
CA TYR A 68 -12.10 -22.66 10.14
C TYR A 68 -10.78 -22.32 9.45
N ALA A 69 -10.85 -21.78 8.24
CA ALA A 69 -9.69 -21.20 7.58
C ALA A 69 -10.11 -20.09 6.61
N ASP A 70 -9.26 -19.07 6.48
CA ASP A 70 -9.38 -18.03 5.47
C ASP A 70 -8.00 -17.70 4.88
N VAL A 71 -8.01 -17.24 3.62
CA VAL A 71 -6.82 -16.83 2.89
C VAL A 71 -7.05 -15.43 2.36
N ARG A 72 -6.10 -14.53 2.63
CA ARG A 72 -6.15 -13.15 2.19
C ARG A 72 -4.97 -12.85 1.28
N PHE A 73 -5.25 -12.46 0.05
CA PHE A 73 -4.27 -11.88 -0.87
C PHE A 73 -4.33 -10.36 -0.78
N VAL A 74 -3.16 -9.70 -0.76
CA VAL A 74 -3.06 -8.24 -0.68
C VAL A 74 -2.06 -7.77 -1.72
N ARG A 75 -2.52 -6.93 -2.65
CA ARG A 75 -1.66 -6.08 -3.48
C ARG A 75 -1.70 -4.67 -2.92
N ARG A 76 -0.53 -4.08 -2.70
CA ARG A 76 -0.37 -2.73 -2.18
C ARG A 76 0.51 -1.94 -3.12
N GLU A 77 -0.05 -0.89 -3.67
CA GLU A 77 0.64 0.11 -4.49
C GLU A 77 0.74 1.39 -3.65
N VAL A 78 1.96 1.91 -3.49
CA VAL A 78 2.23 3.16 -2.76
C VAL A 78 2.97 4.09 -3.71
N GLU A 79 2.44 5.30 -3.87
CA GLU A 79 3.07 6.37 -4.62
C GLU A 79 3.36 7.53 -3.65
N ASP A 80 4.63 7.96 -3.58
CA ASP A 80 5.08 9.11 -2.79
C ASP A 80 5.64 10.16 -3.74
N ALA A 81 5.12 11.39 -3.66
CA ALA A 81 5.59 12.50 -4.47
C ALA A 81 6.07 13.62 -3.56
N GLN A 82 7.33 14.04 -3.74
CA GLN A 82 7.99 15.03 -2.92
C GLN A 82 8.16 16.34 -3.70
N VAL A 83 7.67 17.43 -3.12
CA VAL A 83 7.77 18.77 -3.72
C VAL A 83 8.58 19.66 -2.78
N LYS A 84 9.57 20.35 -3.32
CA LYS A 84 10.45 21.27 -2.61
C LYS A 84 10.55 22.58 -3.38
N ASN A 85 10.34 23.70 -2.68
CA ASN A 85 10.33 25.04 -3.27
C ASN A 85 9.37 25.19 -4.47
N GLY A 86 8.24 24.48 -4.44
CA GLY A 86 7.25 24.50 -5.53
C GLY A 86 7.65 23.68 -6.77
N ALA A 87 8.77 22.98 -6.75
CA ALA A 87 9.20 22.05 -7.79
C ALA A 87 9.11 20.60 -7.30
N LEU A 88 8.64 19.71 -8.18
CA LEU A 88 8.64 18.27 -7.91
C LEU A 88 10.09 17.77 -7.88
N GLU A 89 10.50 17.21 -6.74
CA GLU A 89 11.86 16.73 -6.51
C GLU A 89 11.96 15.22 -6.73
N ASN A 90 10.97 14.45 -6.26
CA ASN A 90 10.96 12.99 -6.44
C ASN A 90 9.54 12.44 -6.58
N VAL A 91 9.40 11.32 -7.30
CA VAL A 91 8.21 10.47 -7.32
C VAL A 91 8.67 9.02 -7.20
N ASP A 92 8.36 8.40 -6.08
CA ASP A 92 8.64 7.00 -5.81
C ASP A 92 7.35 6.19 -5.93
N ARG A 93 7.45 5.00 -6.52
CA ARG A 93 6.37 4.01 -6.57
C ARG A 93 6.87 2.68 -6.04
N VAL A 94 6.13 2.11 -5.10
CA VAL A 94 6.42 0.81 -4.49
C VAL A 94 5.20 -0.09 -4.61
N ASP A 95 5.37 -1.19 -5.33
CA ASP A 95 4.36 -2.24 -5.49
C ASP A 95 4.78 -3.49 -4.70
N SER A 96 3.86 -4.01 -3.89
CA SER A 96 4.05 -5.24 -3.11
C SER A 96 2.84 -6.16 -3.21
N LEU A 97 3.11 -7.46 -3.15
CA LEU A 97 2.12 -8.52 -3.17
C LEU A 97 2.42 -9.48 -2.01
N GLY A 98 1.39 -10.08 -1.45
CA GLY A 98 1.55 -11.16 -0.48
C GLY A 98 0.24 -11.81 -0.13
N PHE A 99 0.34 -12.88 0.66
CA PHE A 99 -0.82 -13.56 1.20
C PHE A 99 -0.64 -13.94 2.66
N GLY A 100 -1.76 -14.08 3.36
CA GLY A 100 -1.83 -14.61 4.71
C GLY A 100 -2.91 -15.67 4.83
N VAL A 101 -2.68 -16.66 5.69
CA VAL A 101 -3.62 -17.73 6.00
C VAL A 101 -3.88 -17.72 7.50
N ARG A 102 -5.15 -17.67 7.89
CA ARG A 102 -5.58 -17.92 9.27
C ARG A 102 -6.31 -19.25 9.32
N ALA A 103 -6.15 -19.95 10.42
CA ALA A 103 -6.86 -21.19 10.67
C ALA A 103 -7.20 -21.36 12.15
N ILE A 104 -8.27 -22.11 12.42
CA ILE A 104 -8.57 -22.67 13.74
C ILE A 104 -8.54 -24.19 13.61
N ALA A 105 -7.71 -24.86 14.41
CA ALA A 105 -7.64 -26.32 14.51
C ALA A 105 -7.67 -26.71 15.99
N ASP A 106 -8.48 -27.70 16.36
CA ASP A 106 -8.66 -28.15 17.75
C ASP A 106 -8.94 -27.01 18.76
N GLY A 107 -9.65 -25.98 18.32
CA GLY A 107 -9.98 -24.80 19.12
C GLY A 107 -8.87 -23.75 19.26
N ALA A 108 -7.70 -23.97 18.65
CA ALA A 108 -6.56 -23.05 18.70
C ALA A 108 -6.39 -22.25 17.40
N TRP A 109 -5.98 -20.98 17.53
CA TRP A 109 -5.68 -20.10 16.40
C TRP A 109 -4.27 -20.31 15.84
N GLY A 110 -4.15 -20.28 14.52
CA GLY A 110 -2.88 -20.27 13.79
C GLY A 110 -2.86 -19.23 12.67
N PHE A 111 -1.66 -18.75 12.35
CA PHE A 111 -1.43 -17.78 11.27
C PHE A 111 -0.10 -18.03 10.57
N ALA A 112 -0.07 -17.83 9.25
CA ALA A 112 1.13 -17.81 8.42
C ALA A 112 0.98 -16.79 7.29
N ALA A 113 2.09 -16.20 6.81
CA ALA A 113 2.06 -15.25 5.70
C ALA A 113 3.37 -15.29 4.88
N SER A 114 3.28 -14.87 3.62
CA SER A 114 4.42 -14.77 2.70
C SER A 114 4.26 -13.57 1.76
N PRO A 115 5.35 -12.83 1.46
CA PRO A 115 5.38 -11.82 0.41
C PRO A 115 5.56 -12.43 -1.00
N VAL A 116 5.80 -13.74 -1.10
CA VAL A 116 5.95 -14.46 -2.36
C VAL A 116 4.68 -15.28 -2.62
N VAL A 117 4.07 -15.10 -3.80
CA VAL A 117 2.90 -15.84 -4.26
C VAL A 117 3.34 -16.77 -5.40
N THR A 118 3.35 -18.07 -5.16
CA THR A 118 3.82 -19.12 -6.09
C THR A 118 3.01 -20.39 -5.94
#